data_AF-A0A949NDU0-F1
#
_entry.id   AF-A0A949NDU0-F1
#
_cell.length_a   1.000
_cell.length_b   1.000
_cell.length_c   1.000
_cell.angle_alpha   90.00
_cell.angle_beta   90.00
_cell.angle_gamma   90.00
#
_symmetry.space_group_name_H-M   'P 1'
#
loop_
_entity.id
_entity.type
_entity.pdbx_description
1 polymer ?
#
loop_
_entity_poly.entity_id
_entity_poly.type
_entity_poly.pdbx_seq_one_letter_code
_entity_poly.pdbx_strand_id
1 'polypeptide(L)'
;MKSLRLISCFLFIAVLLLSGCSRNDSELPGSNTMLVPDLGSTSIPWSAMMNGYLVSFEGRTYENDITTFLYTVSGEQAYDVLSYFFLEIPECAPQLASYFPVPAYTNTNPYIGVYGIKWESYLYVGETRSFMVSYPGDIPLGVITTSVGVGESIGVAEIAGPCKGFVDEFEVSGTVYIDADGDGIQDASDMSGISNVTITLMNGTGGTWTALTDAAGLFEFIVPSGSYALRIDPLTDEYDFNEDLAASFDATTPLSRFITIGPD
;
A
#
# COMPACT_ATOMS: atom_id res chain seq x y z
N MET A 1 -1.33 -19.41 37.05
CA MET A 1 -0.79 -18.23 36.37
C MET A 1 -0.65 -18.64 34.92
N LYS A 2 -1.32 -17.93 34.02
CA LYS A 2 -1.29 -18.18 32.57
C LYS A 2 -0.36 -17.10 32.02
N SER A 3 0.88 -17.42 31.62
CA SER A 3 1.76 -16.45 30.94
C SER A 3 1.54 -16.49 29.44
N LEU A 4 2.20 -15.62 28.67
CA LEU A 4 1.97 -15.42 27.24
C LEU A 4 3.29 -15.22 26.49
N ARG A 5 3.54 -15.88 25.36
CA ARG A 5 4.75 -15.66 24.53
C ARG A 5 4.45 -15.49 23.03
N LEU A 6 5.51 -15.18 22.27
CA LEU A 6 5.57 -14.95 20.81
C LEU A 6 6.93 -15.45 20.28
N ILE A 7 6.93 -16.39 19.33
CA ILE A 7 8.15 -16.77 18.57
C ILE A 7 8.19 -15.98 17.26
N SER A 8 9.31 -15.31 17.01
CA SER A 8 9.72 -14.90 15.67
C SER A 8 10.05 -16.18 14.89
N CYS A 9 9.13 -16.63 14.04
CA CYS A 9 9.40 -17.80 13.20
C CYS A 9 10.59 -17.48 12.29
N PHE A 10 11.46 -18.47 12.17
CA PHE A 10 12.60 -18.53 11.28
C PHE A 10 12.23 -18.09 9.85
N LEU A 11 13.18 -17.38 9.23
CA LEU A 11 13.49 -17.40 7.82
C LEU A 11 13.01 -18.70 7.14
N PHE A 12 11.85 -18.66 6.48
CA PHE A 12 11.43 -19.69 5.55
C PHE A 12 11.23 -19.04 4.20
N ILE A 13 12.34 -18.99 3.45
CA ILE A 13 12.32 -18.92 2.00
C ILE A 13 11.51 -20.14 1.52
N ALA A 14 10.25 -19.92 1.17
CA ALA A 14 9.44 -20.83 0.38
C ALA A 14 8.68 -20.04 -0.69
N VAL A 15 9.20 -20.17 -1.91
CA VAL A 15 8.65 -19.67 -3.17
C VAL A 15 7.32 -20.38 -3.50
N LEU A 16 6.45 -19.68 -4.25
CA LEU A 16 5.21 -20.11 -4.97
C LEU A 16 3.93 -20.17 -4.09
N LEU A 17 2.77 -19.59 -4.43
CA LEU A 17 2.20 -19.04 -5.68
C LEU A 17 1.05 -18.07 -5.35
N LEU A 18 0.82 -17.11 -6.25
CA LEU A 18 -0.34 -16.23 -6.33
C LEU A 18 -1.69 -16.95 -6.15
N SER A 19 -2.57 -16.34 -5.37
CA SER A 19 -4.00 -16.30 -5.64
C SER A 19 -4.60 -15.05 -5.02
N GLY A 20 -4.95 -14.07 -5.86
CA GLY A 20 -5.69 -12.89 -5.45
C GLY A 20 -7.09 -13.23 -4.98
N CYS A 21 -7.65 -12.38 -4.12
CA CYS A 21 -9.08 -12.30 -3.87
C CYS A 21 -9.51 -10.84 -3.78
N SER A 22 -10.39 -10.47 -4.71
CA SER A 22 -11.19 -9.24 -4.74
C SER A 22 -11.95 -9.08 -3.42
N ARG A 23 -11.91 -7.87 -2.84
CA ARG A 23 -12.78 -7.50 -1.72
C ARG A 23 -14.08 -6.96 -2.30
N ASN A 24 -15.18 -7.63 -1.96
CA ASN A 24 -16.52 -7.08 -2.13
C ASN A 24 -16.72 -5.99 -1.08
N ASP A 25 -16.89 -4.75 -1.52
CA ASP A 25 -17.36 -3.67 -0.67
C ASP A 25 -18.85 -3.82 -0.41
N SER A 26 -19.20 -3.99 0.86
CA SER A 26 -20.54 -3.72 1.37
C SER A 26 -20.48 -2.40 2.15
N GLU A 27 -21.00 -1.34 1.53
CA GLU A 27 -21.25 -0.02 2.11
C GLU A 27 -22.05 -0.07 3.42
N LEU A 28 -21.84 0.91 4.31
CA LEU A 28 -22.89 1.70 4.98
C LEU A 28 -22.30 3.02 5.55
N PRO A 29 -23.12 4.06 5.84
CA PRO A 29 -22.86 5.42 5.34
C PRO A 29 -22.50 6.48 6.40
N GLY A 30 -21.82 7.54 5.92
CA GLY A 30 -22.10 8.94 6.22
C GLY A 30 -21.70 9.53 7.58
N SER A 31 -20.59 10.27 7.61
CA SER A 31 -20.46 11.45 8.49
C SER A 31 -19.52 12.49 7.86
N ASN A 32 -20.05 13.69 7.62
CA ASN A 32 -19.31 14.86 7.16
C ASN A 32 -18.45 15.43 8.29
N THR A 33 -17.13 15.41 8.13
CA THR A 33 -16.24 16.40 8.74
C THR A 33 -15.14 16.82 7.77
N MET A 34 -14.95 18.13 7.75
CA MET A 34 -14.17 18.92 6.81
C MET A 34 -12.68 18.91 7.23
N LEU A 35 -11.85 18.40 6.32
CA LEU A 35 -10.42 18.63 6.08
C LEU A 35 -9.54 19.15 7.25
N VAL A 36 -8.71 18.25 7.76
CA VAL A 36 -7.34 18.57 8.22
C VAL A 36 -6.39 17.96 7.19
N PRO A 37 -5.36 18.66 6.69
CA PRO A 37 -4.39 18.09 5.78
C PRO A 37 -3.51 17.10 6.56
N ASP A 38 -3.66 15.81 6.26
CA ASP A 38 -2.74 14.77 6.71
C ASP A 38 -1.40 14.96 5.99
N LEU A 39 -0.39 15.42 6.73
CA LEU A 39 0.98 15.50 6.26
C LEU A 39 1.69 14.22 6.71
N GLY A 40 1.78 13.24 5.80
CA GLY A 40 2.81 12.20 5.88
C GLY A 40 2.34 10.76 6.10
N SER A 41 1.17 10.36 5.61
CA SER A 41 0.98 8.99 5.13
C SER A 41 1.24 8.97 3.62
N THR A 42 2.21 8.19 3.13
CA THR A 42 2.39 7.97 1.69
C THR A 42 1.30 7.04 1.18
N SER A 43 0.05 7.46 1.32
CA SER A 43 -1.07 6.81 0.66
C SER A 43 -0.85 6.96 -0.84
N ILE A 44 -0.83 5.83 -1.56
CA ILE A 44 -0.67 5.83 -3.00
C ILE A 44 -1.89 6.55 -3.60
N PRO A 45 -1.71 7.66 -4.34
CA PRO A 45 -2.83 8.36 -4.94
C PRO A 45 -3.37 7.55 -6.12
N TRP A 46 -4.55 6.94 -5.97
CA TRP A 46 -5.18 6.11 -7.00
C TRP A 46 -5.86 6.92 -8.11
N SER A 47 -6.18 8.19 -7.86
CA SER A 47 -6.71 9.11 -8.86
C SER A 47 -6.39 10.56 -8.53
N ALA A 48 -6.44 11.42 -9.54
CA ALA A 48 -6.25 12.85 -9.39
C ALA A 48 -7.11 13.63 -10.41
N MET A 49 -7.77 14.69 -9.94
CA MET A 49 -8.44 15.67 -10.82
C MET A 49 -7.45 16.74 -11.27
N MET A 50 -7.33 16.93 -12.59
CA MET A 50 -6.44 17.91 -13.19
C MET A 50 -7.15 18.59 -14.37
N ASN A 51 -7.31 19.91 -14.32
CA ASN A 51 -7.99 20.70 -15.36
C ASN A 51 -9.36 20.15 -15.80
N GLY A 52 -10.12 19.57 -14.86
CA GLY A 52 -11.43 18.97 -15.12
C GLY A 52 -11.38 17.56 -15.73
N TYR A 53 -10.20 16.98 -15.91
CA TYR A 53 -10.01 15.58 -16.27
C TYR A 53 -9.65 14.76 -15.03
N LEU A 54 -10.40 13.70 -14.79
CA LEU A 54 -10.09 12.70 -13.77
C LEU A 54 -9.13 11.70 -14.39
N VAL A 55 -7.93 11.61 -13.83
CA VAL A 55 -6.96 10.55 -14.16
C VAL A 55 -6.99 9.53 -13.05
N SER A 56 -7.28 8.28 -13.41
CA SER A 56 -7.35 7.16 -12.47
C SER A 56 -6.35 6.08 -12.85
N PHE A 57 -5.71 5.51 -11.84
CA PHE A 57 -4.91 4.30 -11.97
C PHE A 57 -5.82 3.09 -11.72
N GLU A 58 -5.99 2.26 -12.74
CA GLU A 58 -6.91 1.12 -12.71
C GLU A 58 -6.25 -0.14 -12.16
N GLY A 59 -4.93 -0.23 -12.27
CA GLY A 59 -4.19 -1.35 -11.69
C GLY A 59 -2.91 -1.71 -12.41
N ARG A 60 -2.27 -2.71 -11.83
CA ARG A 60 -1.00 -3.30 -12.23
C ARG A 60 -1.18 -4.78 -12.46
N THR A 61 -0.66 -5.32 -13.55
CA THR A 61 -0.56 -6.77 -13.79
C THR A 61 0.89 -7.16 -14.02
N TYR A 62 1.28 -8.38 -13.65
CA TYR A 62 2.58 -8.96 -14.00
C TYR A 62 2.34 -10.36 -14.57
N GLU A 63 2.57 -10.50 -15.88
CA GLU A 63 2.36 -11.74 -16.61
C GLU A 63 3.43 -11.90 -17.69
N ASN A 64 3.94 -13.11 -17.89
CA ASN A 64 4.94 -13.42 -18.93
C ASN A 64 6.17 -12.50 -18.89
N ASP A 65 6.65 -12.19 -17.69
CA ASP A 65 7.79 -11.29 -17.45
C ASP A 65 7.59 -9.85 -17.95
N ILE A 66 6.32 -9.42 -18.03
CA ILE A 66 5.93 -8.05 -18.36
C ILE A 66 5.04 -7.51 -17.26
N THR A 67 5.40 -6.36 -16.68
CA THR A 67 4.47 -5.57 -15.87
C THR A 67 3.73 -4.57 -16.73
N THR A 68 2.41 -4.48 -16.60
CA THR A 68 1.57 -3.47 -17.26
C THR A 68 0.84 -2.62 -16.23
N PHE A 69 0.90 -1.30 -16.40
CA PHE A 69 0.15 -0.31 -15.63
C PHE A 69 -0.98 0.26 -16.50
N LEU A 70 -2.21 0.21 -15.99
CA LEU A 70 -3.42 0.66 -16.68
C LEU A 70 -3.96 1.94 -16.03
N TYR A 71 -4.34 2.90 -16.87
CA TYR A 71 -4.90 4.18 -16.46
C TYR A 71 -6.16 4.50 -17.26
N THR A 72 -7.06 5.31 -16.69
CA THR A 72 -8.13 5.99 -17.43
C THR A 72 -8.01 7.50 -17.29
N VAL A 73 -8.43 8.22 -18.32
CA VAL A 73 -8.59 9.68 -18.30
C VAL A 73 -10.02 9.98 -18.74
N SER A 74 -10.80 10.62 -17.86
CA SER A 74 -12.21 10.97 -18.08
C SER A 74 -12.44 12.48 -18.00
N GLY A 75 -13.08 13.07 -19.01
CA GLY A 75 -13.41 14.49 -19.06
C GLY A 75 -14.65 14.87 -18.23
N GLU A 76 -14.65 14.61 -16.93
CA GLU A 76 -15.81 14.78 -16.03
C GLU A 76 -16.26 16.25 -15.86
N GLN A 77 -15.31 17.17 -15.74
CA GLN A 77 -15.53 18.60 -15.49
C GLN A 77 -14.71 19.47 -16.44
N ALA A 78 -14.27 18.90 -17.55
CA ALA A 78 -13.41 19.57 -18.51
C ALA A 78 -14.17 20.72 -19.18
N TYR A 79 -13.50 21.88 -19.28
CA TYR A 79 -14.05 23.06 -19.95
C TYR A 79 -13.61 23.18 -21.41
N ASP A 80 -12.62 22.39 -21.83
CA ASP A 80 -12.08 22.35 -23.19
C ASP A 80 -11.48 20.95 -23.44
N VAL A 81 -11.13 20.66 -24.70
CA VAL A 81 -10.61 19.36 -25.11
C VAL A 81 -9.22 19.08 -24.56
N LEU A 82 -8.97 17.83 -24.20
CA LEU A 82 -7.66 17.38 -23.78
C LEU A 82 -6.70 17.55 -24.96
N SER A 83 -5.59 18.23 -24.73
CA SER A 83 -4.53 18.39 -25.72
C SER A 83 -3.47 17.30 -25.58
N TYR A 84 -3.15 16.92 -24.34
CA TYR A 84 -2.28 15.78 -24.09
C TYR A 84 -2.50 15.14 -22.72
N PHE A 85 -2.07 13.88 -22.61
CA PHE A 85 -1.86 13.17 -21.35
C PHE A 85 -0.39 12.75 -21.25
N PHE A 86 0.19 12.83 -20.05
CA PHE A 86 1.59 12.52 -19.80
C PHE A 86 1.75 11.72 -18.51
N LEU A 87 2.56 10.66 -18.57
CA LEU A 87 2.98 9.87 -17.42
C LEU A 87 4.51 9.89 -17.32
N GLU A 88 5.04 10.13 -16.12
CA GLU A 88 6.47 9.98 -15.85
C GLU A 88 6.93 8.53 -16.07
N ILE A 89 8.12 8.40 -16.66
CA ILE A 89 8.89 7.15 -16.69
C ILE A 89 10.07 7.39 -15.75
N PRO A 90 10.03 6.85 -14.53
CA PRO A 90 11.08 7.08 -13.55
C PRO A 90 12.33 6.26 -13.86
N GLU A 91 13.47 6.70 -13.33
CA GLU A 91 14.78 6.09 -13.61
C GLU A 91 14.89 4.61 -13.18
N CYS A 92 14.08 4.19 -12.21
CA CYS A 92 13.99 2.80 -11.77
C CYS A 92 13.31 1.88 -12.80
N ALA A 93 12.50 2.45 -13.71
CA ALA A 93 11.79 1.68 -14.71
C ALA A 93 12.73 1.37 -15.88
N PRO A 94 12.77 0.12 -16.38
CA PRO A 94 13.51 -0.20 -17.58
C PRO A 94 12.88 0.49 -18.81
N GLN A 95 13.51 0.30 -19.98
CA GLN A 95 12.94 0.80 -21.22
C GLN A 95 11.53 0.20 -21.44
N LEU A 96 10.58 1.05 -21.85
CA LEU A 96 9.21 0.63 -22.19
C LEU A 96 9.22 -0.52 -23.21
N ALA A 97 8.50 -1.59 -22.89
CA ALA A 97 8.23 -2.70 -23.80
C ALA A 97 7.10 -2.35 -24.78
N SER A 98 6.00 -1.76 -24.27
CA SER A 98 4.86 -1.34 -25.07
C SER A 98 4.06 -0.24 -24.38
N TYR A 99 3.21 0.42 -25.15
CA TYR A 99 2.29 1.44 -24.65
C TYR A 99 1.05 1.53 -25.53
N PHE A 100 -0.04 2.04 -24.97
CA PHE A 100 -1.30 2.25 -25.67
C PHE A 100 -1.99 3.52 -25.14
N PRO A 101 -2.69 4.29 -25.99
CA PRO A 101 -2.80 4.16 -27.44
C PRO A 101 -1.49 4.50 -28.18
N VAL A 102 -1.45 4.19 -29.47
CA VAL A 102 -0.37 4.58 -30.39
C VAL A 102 -0.93 5.64 -31.37
N PRO A 103 -0.20 6.72 -31.70
CA PRO A 103 1.17 7.03 -31.29
C PRO A 103 1.27 7.67 -29.90
N ALA A 104 2.47 7.56 -29.33
CA ALA A 104 2.91 8.25 -28.12
C ALA A 104 4.40 8.57 -28.25
N TYR A 105 4.88 9.56 -27.51
CA TYR A 105 6.25 10.05 -27.60
C TYR A 105 6.90 10.12 -26.23
N THR A 106 8.12 9.61 -26.10
CA THR A 106 8.90 9.74 -24.87
C THR A 106 9.83 10.93 -24.94
N ASN A 107 9.70 11.89 -24.03
CA ASN A 107 10.56 13.05 -23.91
C ASN A 107 10.48 13.67 -22.51
N THR A 108 11.40 14.58 -22.21
CA THR A 108 11.25 15.45 -21.05
C THR A 108 10.14 16.45 -21.33
N ASN A 109 9.13 16.49 -20.47
CA ASN A 109 8.09 17.50 -20.53
C ASN A 109 8.73 18.87 -20.18
N PRO A 110 8.77 19.83 -21.12
CA PRO A 110 9.51 21.08 -20.93
C PRO A 110 8.89 22.00 -19.87
N TYR A 111 7.63 21.77 -19.48
CA TYR A 111 6.92 22.61 -18.52
C TYR A 111 7.13 22.17 -17.08
N ILE A 112 7.32 20.86 -16.85
CA ILE A 112 7.48 20.28 -15.50
C ILE A 112 8.87 19.68 -15.27
N GLY A 113 9.71 19.57 -16.29
CA GLY A 113 11.08 19.05 -16.17
C GLY A 113 11.17 17.53 -15.93
N VAL A 114 10.08 16.79 -16.14
CA VAL A 114 9.97 15.35 -15.86
C VAL A 114 10.08 14.55 -17.16
N TYR A 115 10.87 13.48 -17.17
CA TYR A 115 10.96 12.55 -18.30
C TYR A 115 9.81 11.55 -18.27
N GLY A 116 9.19 11.29 -19.42
CA GLY A 116 8.07 10.38 -19.48
C GLY A 116 7.52 10.16 -20.87
N ILE A 117 6.32 9.58 -20.94
CA ILE A 117 5.57 9.31 -22.15
C ILE A 117 4.39 10.27 -22.28
N LYS A 118 4.21 10.82 -23.49
CA LYS A 118 3.17 11.78 -23.84
C LYS A 118 2.28 11.24 -24.95
N TRP A 119 0.97 11.31 -24.76
CA TRP A 119 -0.04 11.12 -25.81
C TRP A 119 -0.64 12.46 -26.19
N GLU A 120 -0.54 12.82 -27.46
CA GLU A 120 -1.26 13.97 -28.03
C GLU A 120 -2.65 13.50 -28.45
N SER A 121 -3.50 13.32 -27.43
CA SER A 121 -4.79 12.67 -27.55
C SER A 121 -5.91 13.67 -27.28
N TYR A 122 -6.71 13.94 -28.31
CA TYR A 122 -7.95 14.71 -28.16
C TYR A 122 -9.02 13.84 -27.49
N LEU A 123 -9.49 14.30 -26.33
CA LEU A 123 -10.61 13.77 -25.59
C LEU A 123 -11.63 14.88 -25.36
N TYR A 124 -12.87 14.67 -25.82
CA TYR A 124 -13.96 15.61 -25.59
C TYR A 124 -14.49 15.51 -24.16
N VAL A 125 -15.21 16.54 -23.74
CA VAL A 125 -15.88 16.56 -22.43
C VAL A 125 -16.88 15.40 -22.35
N GLY A 126 -16.84 14.65 -21.24
CA GLY A 126 -17.63 13.44 -21.02
C GLY A 126 -17.08 12.16 -21.68
N GLU A 127 -15.95 12.23 -22.38
CA GLU A 127 -15.28 11.01 -22.89
C GLU A 127 -14.30 10.44 -21.87
N THR A 128 -14.20 9.11 -21.86
CA THR A 128 -13.19 8.36 -21.11
C THR A 128 -12.32 7.56 -22.06
N ARG A 129 -11.02 7.47 -21.77
CA ARG A 129 -10.08 6.64 -22.54
C ARG A 129 -9.06 5.97 -21.64
N SER A 130 -8.68 4.75 -22.01
CA SER A 130 -7.67 3.96 -21.33
C SER A 130 -6.28 4.17 -21.93
N PHE A 131 -5.28 4.19 -21.05
CA PHE A 131 -3.87 4.32 -21.37
C PHE A 131 -3.10 3.21 -20.67
N MET A 132 -2.07 2.69 -21.33
CA MET A 132 -1.24 1.62 -20.78
C MET A 132 0.23 1.90 -21.05
N VAL A 133 1.06 1.50 -20.09
CA VAL A 133 2.50 1.37 -20.24
C VAL A 133 2.93 0.01 -19.72
N SER A 134 3.81 -0.65 -20.45
CA SER A 134 4.33 -1.97 -20.09
C SER A 134 5.85 -1.95 -20.08
N TYR A 135 6.42 -2.67 -19.13
CA TYR A 135 7.86 -2.77 -18.87
C TYR A 135 8.27 -4.24 -18.78
N PRO A 136 9.49 -4.61 -19.22
CA PRO A 136 10.05 -5.93 -18.92
C PRO A 136 10.35 -6.07 -17.42
N GLY A 137 10.20 -7.28 -16.89
CA GLY A 137 10.43 -7.60 -15.48
C GLY A 137 9.24 -7.26 -14.57
N ASP A 138 9.38 -7.63 -13.30
CA ASP A 138 8.40 -7.37 -12.25
C ASP A 138 8.61 -5.96 -11.68
N ILE A 139 7.97 -4.95 -12.28
CA ILE A 139 8.16 -3.54 -11.91
C ILE A 139 7.20 -3.17 -10.80
N PRO A 140 7.68 -2.79 -9.62
CA PRO A 140 6.79 -2.58 -8.49
C PRO A 140 5.93 -1.32 -8.61
N LEU A 141 4.94 -1.20 -7.72
CA LEU A 141 4.10 -0.01 -7.59
C LEU A 141 4.85 1.11 -6.85
N GLY A 142 4.76 2.33 -7.35
CA GLY A 142 5.29 3.54 -6.75
C GLY A 142 4.37 4.73 -7.03
N VAL A 143 4.89 5.94 -6.82
CA VAL A 143 4.16 7.18 -7.05
C VAL A 143 4.91 8.02 -8.08
N ILE A 144 4.25 8.26 -9.21
CA ILE A 144 4.80 9.02 -10.32
C ILE A 144 4.11 10.36 -10.49
N THR A 145 4.80 11.30 -11.12
CA THR A 145 4.22 12.55 -11.57
C THR A 145 3.47 12.34 -12.88
N THR A 146 2.23 12.83 -12.95
CA THR A 146 1.39 12.83 -14.14
C THR A 146 1.00 14.26 -14.51
N SER A 147 0.70 14.50 -15.78
CA SER A 147 0.09 15.77 -16.20
C SER A 147 -0.89 15.64 -17.35
N VAL A 148 -1.81 16.59 -17.41
CA VAL A 148 -2.76 16.77 -18.51
C VAL A 148 -2.66 18.20 -19.03
N GLY A 149 -2.69 18.35 -20.35
CA GLY A 149 -2.75 19.65 -21.01
C GLY A 149 -4.15 19.93 -21.56
N VAL A 150 -4.66 21.12 -21.30
CA VAL A 150 -5.94 21.62 -21.84
C VAL A 150 -5.69 23.03 -22.37
N GLY A 151 -5.58 23.17 -23.70
CA GLY A 151 -5.13 24.42 -24.33
C GLY A 151 -3.74 24.81 -23.84
N GLU A 152 -3.61 26.02 -23.27
CA GLU A 152 -2.37 26.51 -22.65
C GLU A 152 -2.22 26.14 -21.17
N SER A 153 -3.24 25.52 -20.57
CA SER A 153 -3.23 25.16 -19.14
C SER A 153 -2.69 23.75 -18.94
N ILE A 154 -1.91 23.57 -17.86
CA ILE A 154 -1.32 22.29 -17.47
C ILE A 154 -1.73 21.97 -16.04
N GLY A 155 -2.36 20.81 -15.86
CA GLY A 155 -2.66 20.23 -14.56
C GLY A 155 -1.63 19.16 -14.25
N VAL A 156 -1.09 19.17 -13.04
CA VAL A 156 -0.04 18.24 -12.58
C VAL A 156 -0.49 17.64 -11.26
N ALA A 157 -0.26 16.35 -11.09
CA ALA A 157 -0.52 15.63 -9.86
C ALA A 157 0.44 14.45 -9.70
N GLU A 158 0.41 13.85 -8.52
CA GLU A 158 1.02 12.54 -8.29
C GLU A 158 -0.07 11.47 -8.38
N ILE A 159 0.27 10.33 -8.98
CA ILE A 159 -0.61 9.16 -9.10
C ILE A 159 0.22 7.88 -8.98
N ALA A 160 -0.41 6.78 -8.61
CA ALA A 160 0.17 5.46 -8.65
C ALA A 160 0.82 5.13 -10.01
N GLY A 161 1.98 4.49 -10.01
CA GLY A 161 2.65 4.06 -11.24
C GLY A 161 3.93 3.27 -11.01
N PRO A 162 4.86 3.21 -11.98
CA PRO A 162 6.03 2.36 -11.88
C PRO A 162 7.04 2.89 -10.86
N CYS A 163 7.40 2.07 -9.87
CA CYS A 163 8.63 2.04 -9.06
C CYS A 163 9.23 3.32 -8.44
N LYS A 164 8.75 4.52 -8.73
CA LYS A 164 9.28 5.77 -8.16
C LYS A 164 8.86 5.89 -6.70
N GLY A 165 9.84 6.05 -5.82
CA GLY A 165 9.59 6.01 -4.39
C GLY A 165 8.99 4.67 -3.95
N PHE A 166 9.31 3.59 -4.67
CA PHE A 166 8.82 2.24 -4.38
C PHE A 166 8.88 1.95 -2.87
N VAL A 167 7.72 1.55 -2.36
CA VAL A 167 7.54 0.97 -1.03
C VAL A 167 7.54 -0.54 -1.22
N ASP A 168 8.67 -1.19 -0.96
CA ASP A 168 8.68 -2.65 -0.80
C ASP A 168 7.79 -2.99 0.39
N GLU A 169 6.56 -3.45 0.17
CA GLU A 169 5.70 -3.91 1.25
C GLU A 169 6.00 -5.37 1.59
N PHE A 170 6.20 -5.65 2.88
CA PHE A 170 6.44 -6.97 3.44
C PHE A 170 5.33 -7.33 4.40
N GLU A 171 5.00 -8.62 4.41
CA GLU A 171 4.13 -9.19 5.42
C GLU A 171 4.91 -9.39 6.73
N VAL A 172 4.34 -8.89 7.82
CA VAL A 172 4.78 -9.18 9.19
C VAL A 172 3.64 -9.84 9.93
N SER A 173 3.80 -11.10 10.29
CA SER A 173 2.81 -11.84 11.05
C SER A 173 3.39 -12.45 12.32
N GLY A 174 2.50 -12.75 13.27
CA GLY A 174 2.86 -13.37 14.55
C GLY A 174 1.64 -13.89 15.30
N THR A 175 1.89 -14.60 16.40
CA THR A 175 0.85 -15.22 17.23
C THR A 175 1.02 -14.88 18.69
N VAL A 176 -0.02 -14.34 19.33
CA VAL A 176 -0.09 -14.11 20.77
C VAL A 176 -0.79 -15.31 21.44
N TYR A 177 -0.11 -16.03 22.33
CA TYR A 177 -0.61 -17.30 22.91
C TYR A 177 -0.26 -17.46 24.39
N ILE A 178 -1.06 -18.25 25.13
CA ILE A 178 -0.78 -18.62 26.52
C ILE A 178 0.43 -19.55 26.59
N ASP A 179 1.50 -19.09 27.23
CA ASP A 179 2.69 -19.82 27.69
C ASP A 179 2.40 -20.42 29.07
N ALA A 180 2.05 -21.70 29.08
CA ALA A 180 1.58 -22.42 30.25
C ALA A 180 2.71 -22.94 31.15
N ASP A 181 3.88 -23.24 30.57
CA ASP A 181 5.03 -23.79 31.29
C ASP A 181 6.12 -22.75 31.60
N GLY A 182 5.99 -21.55 31.03
CA GLY A 182 6.81 -20.39 31.33
C GLY A 182 8.14 -20.37 30.59
N ASP A 183 8.32 -21.13 29.50
CA ASP A 183 9.66 -21.47 29.01
C ASP A 183 10.21 -20.52 27.93
N GLY A 184 9.41 -20.05 26.99
CA GLY A 184 9.95 -19.37 25.80
C GLY A 184 9.16 -19.56 24.55
N ILE A 185 8.52 -20.71 24.44
CA ILE A 185 8.48 -21.42 23.20
C ILE A 185 7.07 -21.91 22.99
N GLN A 186 6.45 -21.50 21.89
CA GLN A 186 5.17 -22.04 21.50
C GLN A 186 5.34 -23.53 21.22
N ASP A 187 4.77 -24.37 22.08
CA ASP A 187 4.80 -25.80 21.95
C ASP A 187 3.39 -26.41 21.96
N ALA A 188 3.31 -27.74 22.02
CA ALA A 188 2.03 -28.44 21.99
C ALA A 188 1.14 -28.16 23.22
N SER A 189 1.70 -27.64 24.30
CA SER A 189 0.97 -27.22 25.50
C SER A 189 0.44 -25.78 25.42
N ASP A 190 0.95 -24.99 24.46
CA ASP A 190 0.70 -23.54 24.29
C ASP A 190 -0.17 -23.21 23.06
N MET A 191 -1.12 -24.08 22.74
CA MET A 191 -1.99 -23.92 21.56
C MET A 191 -3.13 -22.91 21.74
N SER A 192 -3.28 -22.32 22.93
CA SER A 192 -4.35 -21.36 23.21
C SER A 192 -3.92 -19.95 22.81
N GLY A 193 -4.32 -19.52 21.61
CA GLY A 193 -4.19 -18.14 21.17
C GLY A 193 -5.02 -17.17 22.00
N ILE A 194 -4.65 -15.89 21.97
CA ILE A 194 -5.38 -14.82 22.67
C ILE A 194 -5.84 -13.79 21.66
N SER A 195 -7.15 -13.70 21.50
CA SER A 195 -7.81 -12.70 20.66
C SER A 195 -7.83 -11.33 21.30
N ASN A 196 -8.04 -10.32 20.45
CA ASN A 196 -8.30 -8.93 20.83
C ASN A 196 -7.14 -8.27 21.60
N VAL A 197 -5.91 -8.72 21.34
CA VAL A 197 -4.70 -8.03 21.79
C VAL A 197 -4.30 -7.00 20.74
N THR A 198 -4.12 -5.75 21.17
CA THR A 198 -3.68 -4.68 20.27
C THR A 198 -2.19 -4.81 20.00
N ILE A 199 -1.84 -4.92 18.73
CA ILE A 199 -0.47 -4.92 18.24
C ILE A 199 -0.26 -3.63 17.46
N THR A 200 0.79 -2.89 17.78
CA THR A 200 1.14 -1.63 17.13
C THR A 200 2.54 -1.72 16.55
N LEU A 201 2.69 -1.37 15.28
CA LEU A 201 3.97 -1.24 14.61
C LEU A 201 4.23 0.25 14.33
N MET A 202 5.39 0.77 14.74
CA MET A 202 5.76 2.18 14.56
C MET A 202 7.11 2.29 13.85
N ASN A 203 7.23 3.15 12.84
CA ASN A 203 8.53 3.43 12.21
C ASN A 203 9.15 4.73 12.73
N GLY A 204 10.44 4.95 12.41
CA GLY A 204 11.18 6.14 12.83
C GLY A 204 10.72 7.46 12.18
N THR A 205 9.82 7.41 11.20
CA THR A 205 9.31 8.59 10.47
C THR A 205 7.89 8.97 10.89
N GLY A 206 7.31 8.31 11.90
CA GLY A 206 5.98 8.60 12.44
C GLY A 206 4.83 7.75 11.87
N GLY A 207 5.11 6.84 10.93
CA GLY A 207 4.14 5.84 10.45
C GLY A 207 3.76 4.87 11.57
N THR A 208 2.45 4.59 11.70
CA THR A 208 1.89 3.71 12.73
C THR A 208 0.84 2.78 12.12
N TRP A 209 0.94 1.48 12.40
CA TRP A 209 0.00 0.45 11.99
C TRP A 209 -0.51 -0.28 13.23
N THR A 210 -1.79 -0.64 13.25
CA THR A 210 -2.42 -1.32 14.39
C THR A 210 -3.28 -2.49 13.92
N ALA A 211 -3.18 -3.62 14.60
CA ALA A 211 -3.97 -4.82 14.37
C ALA A 211 -4.46 -5.39 15.70
N LEU A 212 -5.62 -6.04 15.69
CA LEU A 212 -6.09 -6.87 16.79
C LEU A 212 -5.81 -8.33 16.45
N THR A 213 -5.40 -9.12 17.43
CA THR A 213 -5.24 -10.56 17.24
C THR A 213 -6.59 -11.25 17.05
N ASP A 214 -6.63 -12.26 16.18
CA ASP A 214 -7.83 -13.06 15.94
C ASP A 214 -8.09 -14.13 17.01
N ALA A 215 -9.10 -15.00 16.81
CA ALA A 215 -9.44 -16.09 17.72
C ALA A 215 -8.30 -17.12 17.95
N ALA A 216 -7.36 -17.22 17.02
CA ALA A 216 -6.16 -18.06 17.12
C ALA A 216 -4.95 -17.28 17.68
N GLY A 217 -5.13 -16.00 18.02
CA GLY A 217 -4.07 -15.11 18.49
C GLY A 217 -3.22 -14.52 17.37
N LEU A 218 -3.59 -14.70 16.10
CA LEU A 218 -2.78 -14.27 14.96
C LEU A 218 -2.97 -12.78 14.67
N PHE A 219 -1.88 -12.11 14.30
CA PHE A 219 -1.90 -10.77 13.72
C PHE A 219 -1.06 -10.74 12.45
N GLU A 220 -1.35 -9.77 11.57
CA GLU A 220 -0.67 -9.56 10.30
C GLU A 220 -0.61 -8.05 9.99
N PHE A 221 0.50 -7.62 9.39
CA PHE A 221 0.68 -6.30 8.81
C PHE A 221 1.28 -6.42 7.42
N ILE A 222 0.90 -5.50 6.53
CA ILE A 222 1.59 -5.26 5.26
C ILE A 222 2.22 -3.87 5.37
N VAL A 223 3.56 -3.80 5.41
CA VAL A 223 4.29 -2.55 5.68
C VAL A 223 5.54 -2.41 4.82
N PRO A 224 5.98 -1.17 4.52
CA PRO A 224 7.22 -0.94 3.80
C PRO A 224 8.47 -1.59 4.44
N SER A 225 9.54 -1.77 3.68
CA SER A 225 10.86 -2.03 4.25
C SER A 225 11.22 -0.90 5.22
N GLY A 226 11.85 -1.24 6.33
CA GLY A 226 12.34 -0.26 7.27
C GLY A 226 12.59 -0.83 8.65
N SER A 227 12.95 0.07 9.56
CA SER A 227 13.12 -0.26 10.97
C SER A 227 11.87 0.15 11.75
N TYR A 228 11.34 -0.78 12.52
CA TYR A 228 10.10 -0.63 13.26
C TYR A 228 10.27 -0.98 14.73
N ALA A 229 9.51 -0.30 15.59
CA ALA A 229 9.22 -0.72 16.94
C ALA A 229 7.84 -1.40 16.95
N LEU A 230 7.84 -2.71 17.19
CA LEU A 230 6.63 -3.47 17.50
C LEU A 230 6.31 -3.28 18.99
N ARG A 231 5.06 -2.94 19.31
CA ARG A 231 4.51 -2.81 20.66
C ARG A 231 3.27 -3.67 20.80
N ILE A 232 3.17 -4.33 21.94
CA ILE A 232 2.01 -5.15 22.32
C ILE A 232 1.32 -4.43 23.46
N ASP A 233 0.06 -4.08 23.26
CA ASP A 233 -0.76 -3.41 24.23
C ASP A 233 -1.92 -4.34 24.65
N PRO A 234 -1.75 -5.11 25.73
CA PRO A 234 -2.75 -6.08 26.18
C PRO A 234 -3.93 -5.43 26.93
N LEU A 235 -3.93 -4.11 27.12
CA LEU A 235 -4.84 -3.39 28.03
C LEU A 235 -5.49 -2.12 27.41
N THR A 236 -5.48 -1.97 26.07
CA THR A 236 -5.72 -0.67 25.44
C THR A 236 -7.17 -0.28 25.15
N ASP A 237 -8.18 -1.12 25.36
CA ASP A 237 -9.58 -0.68 25.21
C ASP A 237 -10.52 -1.17 26.32
N GLU A 238 -11.30 -0.23 26.87
CA GLU A 238 -12.31 -0.44 27.91
C GLU A 238 -13.49 -1.30 27.38
N TYR A 239 -13.65 -1.39 26.06
CA TYR A 239 -14.71 -2.16 25.39
C TYR A 239 -14.25 -3.51 24.80
N ASP A 240 -12.94 -3.79 24.79
CA ASP A 240 -12.36 -5.01 24.20
C ASP A 240 -11.55 -5.84 25.21
N PHE A 241 -11.84 -5.61 26.50
CA PHE A 241 -11.10 -6.20 27.59
C PHE A 241 -11.38 -7.70 27.69
N ASN A 242 -10.35 -8.51 27.44
CA ASN A 242 -10.35 -9.89 27.92
C ASN A 242 -10.17 -9.85 29.45
N GLU A 243 -11.29 -9.84 30.20
CA GLU A 243 -11.31 -9.85 31.68
C GLU A 243 -10.42 -10.96 32.28
N ASP A 244 -10.21 -12.07 31.57
CA ASP A 244 -9.38 -13.18 32.02
C ASP A 244 -7.87 -12.87 31.98
N LEU A 245 -7.40 -11.96 31.11
CA LEU A 245 -5.99 -11.56 31.05
C LEU A 245 -5.64 -10.58 32.17
N ALA A 246 -6.46 -9.56 32.39
CA ALA A 246 -6.06 -8.43 33.20
C ALA A 246 -6.00 -8.70 34.71
N ALA A 247 -6.68 -9.73 35.19
CA ALA A 247 -6.63 -10.12 36.60
C ALA A 247 -5.27 -10.72 37.02
N SER A 248 -4.43 -11.17 36.07
CA SER A 248 -3.16 -11.83 36.39
C SER A 248 -2.09 -11.78 35.28
N PHE A 249 -2.07 -10.71 34.49
CA PHE A 249 -1.14 -10.56 33.38
C PHE A 249 0.33 -10.49 33.86
N ASP A 250 1.13 -11.46 33.43
CA ASP A 250 2.59 -11.46 33.57
C ASP A 250 3.22 -11.85 32.24
N ALA A 251 3.91 -10.91 31.61
CA ALA A 251 4.51 -11.11 30.29
C ALA A 251 5.85 -11.84 30.40
N THR A 252 5.98 -12.98 29.73
CA THR A 252 7.23 -13.74 29.70
C THR A 252 8.15 -13.38 28.51
N THR A 253 7.71 -12.45 27.65
CA THR A 253 8.53 -11.78 26.62
C THR A 253 8.41 -10.26 26.70
N PRO A 254 9.39 -9.49 26.18
CA PRO A 254 9.28 -8.04 26.09
C PRO A 254 8.03 -7.61 25.28
N LEU A 255 7.29 -6.63 25.80
CA LEU A 255 6.13 -6.04 25.12
C LEU A 255 6.52 -5.05 24.02
N SER A 256 7.81 -4.82 23.82
CA SER A 256 8.32 -4.03 22.71
C SER A 256 9.59 -4.62 22.13
N ARG A 257 9.72 -4.55 20.81
CA ARG A 257 10.87 -5.08 20.07
C ARG A 257 11.17 -4.22 18.84
N PHE A 258 12.45 -3.97 18.58
CA PHE A 258 12.89 -3.42 17.31
C PHE A 258 13.04 -4.54 16.28
N ILE A 259 12.43 -4.36 15.11
CA ILE A 259 12.54 -5.26 13.97
C ILE A 259 12.97 -4.47 12.73
N THR A 260 13.72 -5.12 11.85
CA THR A 260 14.05 -4.60 10.52
C THR A 260 13.37 -5.48 9.51
N ILE A 261 12.67 -4.83 8.58
CA ILE A 261 11.86 -5.44 7.53
C ILE A 261 12.49 -5.04 6.21
N GLY A 262 12.75 -6.00 5.33
CA GLY A 262 13.43 -5.75 4.06
C GLY A 262 13.83 -7.06 3.40
N PRO A 263 14.39 -7.00 2.17
CA PRO A 263 14.97 -8.18 1.54
C PRO A 263 16.19 -8.66 2.36
N ASP A 264 16.31 -9.98 2.51
CA ASP A 264 17.41 -10.66 3.21
C ASP A 264 18.81 -10.34 2.63
#